data_AF-A0A5B2VN43-F1
#
_entry.id   AF-A0A5B2VN43-F1
#
_cell.length_a   1.000
_cell.length_b   1.000
_cell.length_c   1.000
_cell.angle_alpha   90.00
_cell.angle_beta   90.00
_cell.angle_gamma   90.00
#
_symmetry.space_group_name_H-M   'P 1'
#
loop_
_entity.id
_entity.type
_entity.pdbx_description
1 polymer ?
#
loop_
_entity_poly.entity_id
_entity_poly.type
_entity_poly.pdbx_seq_one_letter_code
_entity_poly.pdbx_strand_id
1 'polypeptide(L)'
;MNPSPKKRLLFQLYALSWCLFLFSNTATAQEFPKGWVFPLNLGQGAVTAFNHTPDLYLGTLSFSPQYTLVPGRLRAGITAGGAYTNKRIYGIGGPQLALLLTDKPKILSSTVLNVQLVAEQLWGTKEQRLAGGGLAVEVGQLAVFSIKALRDYHLNAWWIAGSVGVNLFGKKPKENPFE
;
A
#
# COMPACT_ATOMS: atom_id res chain seq x y z
N MET A 1 -26.44 14.92 -25.53
CA MET A 1 -27.58 13.98 -25.58
C MET A 1 -27.49 13.06 -24.37
N ASN A 2 -28.43 13.15 -23.42
CA ASN A 2 -28.36 12.42 -22.15
C ASN A 2 -28.85 10.96 -22.35
N PRO A 3 -28.08 9.91 -22.00
CA PRO A 3 -28.50 8.54 -22.24
C PRO A 3 -29.72 8.20 -21.36
N SER A 4 -30.71 7.53 -21.97
CA SER A 4 -31.95 7.11 -21.30
C SER A 4 -31.66 6.27 -20.04
N PRO A 5 -32.47 6.39 -18.97
CA PRO A 5 -32.20 5.76 -17.67
C PRO A 5 -31.98 4.23 -17.74
N LYS A 6 -32.65 3.54 -18.67
CA LYS A 6 -32.48 2.08 -18.88
C LYS A 6 -31.07 1.70 -19.36
N LYS A 7 -30.43 2.54 -20.19
CA LYS A 7 -29.06 2.29 -20.70
C LYS A 7 -27.99 2.50 -19.61
N ARG A 8 -28.24 3.39 -18.65
CA ARG A 8 -27.35 3.62 -17.50
C ARG A 8 -27.32 2.43 -16.55
N LEU A 9 -28.49 1.86 -16.25
CA LEU A 9 -28.61 0.69 -15.38
C LEU A 9 -27.91 -0.54 -15.98
N LEU A 10 -28.09 -0.77 -17.29
CA LEU A 10 -27.42 -1.86 -18.00
C LEU A 10 -25.90 -1.72 -17.96
N PHE A 11 -25.39 -0.51 -18.20
CA PHE A 11 -23.95 -0.25 -18.17
C PHE A 11 -23.35 -0.44 -16.77
N GLN A 12 -24.06 -0.04 -15.71
CA GLN A 12 -23.65 -0.28 -14.33
C GLN A 12 -23.61 -1.77 -13.97
N LEU A 13 -24.60 -2.54 -14.44
CA LEU A 13 -24.63 -4.00 -14.24
C LEU A 13 -23.48 -4.71 -14.97
N TYR A 14 -23.17 -4.29 -16.21
CA TYR A 14 -22.04 -4.84 -16.96
C TYR A 14 -20.70 -4.50 -16.30
N ALA A 15 -20.53 -3.27 -15.80
CA ALA A 15 -19.32 -2.87 -15.07
C ALA A 15 -19.15 -3.68 -13.77
N LEU A 16 -20.24 -3.90 -13.02
CA LEU A 16 -20.23 -4.71 -11.80
C LEU A 16 -19.91 -6.19 -12.11
N SER A 17 -20.48 -6.74 -13.18
CA SER A 17 -20.23 -8.11 -13.63
C SER A 17 -18.77 -8.31 -14.09
N TRP A 18 -18.19 -7.33 -14.78
CA TRP A 18 -16.78 -7.36 -15.17
C TRP A 18 -15.85 -7.26 -13.96
N CYS A 19 -16.21 -6.45 -12.96
CA CYS A 19 -15.49 -6.46 -11.68
C CYS A 19 -15.52 -7.86 -11.05
N LEU A 20 -16.68 -8.53 -10.98
CA LEU A 20 -16.80 -9.84 -10.35
C LEU A 20 -16.02 -10.95 -11.07
N PHE A 21 -15.98 -10.95 -12.40
CA PHE A 21 -15.23 -11.94 -13.18
C PHE A 21 -13.70 -11.83 -13.01
N LEU A 22 -13.18 -10.65 -12.70
CA LEU A 22 -11.73 -10.47 -12.48
C LEU A 22 -11.25 -11.07 -11.15
N PHE A 23 -12.13 -11.47 -10.23
CA PHE A 23 -11.75 -12.01 -8.92
C PHE A 23 -11.72 -13.54 -8.83
N SER A 24 -12.03 -14.28 -9.91
CA SER A 24 -12.23 -15.74 -9.86
C SER A 24 -11.02 -16.60 -10.28
N ASN A 25 -9.79 -16.26 -9.88
CA ASN A 25 -8.66 -17.20 -10.00
C ASN A 25 -8.12 -17.54 -8.61
N THR A 26 -8.34 -18.79 -8.20
CA THR A 26 -7.75 -19.40 -7.01
C THR A 26 -6.39 -20.01 -7.36
N ALA A 27 -5.31 -19.26 -7.12
CA ALA A 27 -3.95 -19.79 -7.15
C ALA A 27 -3.52 -20.16 -5.72
N THR A 28 -3.26 -21.44 -5.50
CA THR A 28 -2.74 -22.00 -4.25
C THR A 28 -1.21 -22.01 -4.29
N ALA A 29 -0.58 -20.89 -3.91
CA ALA A 29 0.84 -20.85 -3.56
C ALA A 29 1.08 -19.64 -2.63
N GLN A 30 0.82 -19.80 -1.33
CA GLN A 30 0.92 -18.81 -0.24
C GLN A 30 1.23 -17.34 -0.62
N GLU A 31 0.19 -16.71 -1.16
CA GLU A 31 0.00 -15.29 -1.38
C GLU A 31 -0.81 -14.72 -0.20
N PHE A 32 -0.63 -13.45 0.18
CA PHE A 32 -1.22 -12.77 1.37
C PHE A 32 -2.03 -13.66 2.33
N PRO A 33 -1.45 -14.12 3.46
CA PRO A 33 -2.20 -14.92 4.41
C PRO A 33 -3.47 -14.17 4.85
N LYS A 34 -4.57 -14.91 4.94
CA LYS A 34 -5.81 -14.36 5.49
C LYS A 34 -5.55 -13.89 6.92
N GLY A 35 -5.90 -12.65 7.20
CA GLY A 35 -5.74 -12.06 8.52
C GLY A 35 -5.20 -10.64 8.47
N TRP A 36 -4.74 -10.19 9.64
CA TRP A 36 -4.17 -8.88 9.84
C TRP A 36 -2.66 -8.91 9.67
N VAL A 37 -2.11 -7.83 9.10
CA VAL A 37 -0.69 -7.51 9.11
C VAL A 37 -0.50 -6.11 9.68
N PHE A 38 0.64 -5.91 10.33
CA PHE A 38 0.89 -4.71 11.14
C PHE A 38 2.29 -4.15 10.86
N PRO A 39 2.54 -3.67 9.63
CA PRO A 39 3.80 -3.07 9.25
C PRO A 39 4.03 -1.74 9.98
N LEU A 40 5.19 -1.65 10.63
CA LEU A 40 5.80 -0.42 11.10
C LEU A 40 6.92 -0.05 10.13
N ASN A 41 6.76 1.03 9.38
CA ASN A 41 7.68 1.48 8.35
C ASN A 41 8.43 2.73 8.80
N LEU A 42 9.75 2.70 8.66
CA LEU A 42 10.63 3.86 8.72
C LEU A 42 11.06 4.21 7.29
N GLY A 43 10.85 5.45 6.89
CA GLY A 43 11.11 5.92 5.53
C GLY A 43 11.92 7.19 5.48
N GLN A 44 12.60 7.37 4.36
CA GLN A 44 13.35 8.58 4.03
C GLN A 44 13.19 8.93 2.55
N GLY A 45 13.29 10.21 2.22
CA GLY A 45 13.03 10.68 0.88
C GLY A 45 13.17 12.19 0.70
N ALA A 46 12.45 12.70 -0.29
CA ALA A 46 12.43 14.12 -0.61
C ALA A 46 10.99 14.61 -0.86
N VAL A 47 10.76 15.88 -0.52
CA VAL A 47 9.61 16.67 -0.97
C VAL A 47 10.10 17.62 -2.06
N THR A 48 9.58 17.47 -3.29
CA THR A 48 10.01 18.23 -4.46
C THR A 48 8.82 18.82 -5.21
N ALA A 49 8.96 20.03 -5.74
CA ALA A 49 7.95 20.65 -6.62
C ALA A 49 8.35 20.63 -8.11
N PHE A 50 9.52 20.04 -8.45
CA PHE A 50 10.07 19.93 -9.81
C PHE A 50 10.21 21.25 -10.59
N ASN A 51 10.16 22.40 -9.90
CA ASN A 51 10.13 23.74 -10.51
C ASN A 51 11.20 24.68 -9.90
N HIS A 52 12.45 24.21 -9.84
CA HIS A 52 13.63 24.94 -9.36
C HIS A 52 13.69 25.29 -7.87
N THR A 53 12.69 24.90 -7.06
CA THR A 53 12.79 25.00 -5.60
C THR A 53 13.71 23.91 -5.04
N PRO A 54 14.52 24.19 -3.99
CA PRO A 54 15.32 23.16 -3.34
C PRO A 54 14.46 22.00 -2.83
N ASP A 55 14.92 20.78 -3.09
CA ASP A 55 14.28 19.58 -2.56
C ASP A 55 14.47 19.53 -1.03
N LEU A 56 13.37 19.29 -0.32
CA LEU A 56 13.38 19.20 1.13
C LEU A 56 13.54 17.75 1.56
N TYR A 57 14.39 17.48 2.54
CA TYR A 57 14.46 16.16 3.16
C TYR A 57 13.11 15.75 3.77
N LEU A 58 12.77 14.47 3.62
CA LEU A 58 11.60 13.83 4.19
C LEU A 58 12.03 12.62 5.02
N GLY A 59 11.69 12.60 6.30
CA GLY A 59 11.75 11.41 7.14
C GLY A 59 10.33 11.01 7.54
N THR A 60 10.02 9.71 7.59
CA THR A 60 8.67 9.24 7.93
C THR A 60 8.72 8.05 8.87
N LEU A 61 7.83 8.01 9.85
CA LEU A 61 7.55 6.83 10.66
C LEU A 61 6.04 6.54 10.55
N SER A 62 5.66 5.37 10.07
CA SER A 62 4.25 5.04 9.84
C SER A 62 3.91 3.63 10.29
N PHE A 63 2.74 3.47 10.87
CA PHE A 63 2.12 2.22 11.24
C PHE A 63 0.90 2.00 10.35
N SER A 64 0.83 0.86 9.65
CA SER A 64 -0.22 0.63 8.67
C SER A 64 -0.93 -0.71 8.87
N PRO A 65 -1.82 -0.85 9.87
CA PRO A 65 -2.61 -2.07 10.05
C PRO A 65 -3.47 -2.32 8.81
N GLN A 66 -3.33 -3.52 8.23
CA GLN A 66 -4.06 -3.95 7.06
C GLN A 66 -4.73 -5.30 7.29
N TYR A 67 -5.88 -5.49 6.66
CA TYR A 67 -6.61 -6.75 6.62
C TYR A 67 -6.67 -7.28 5.19
N THR A 68 -6.39 -8.57 5.01
CA THR A 68 -6.53 -9.25 3.71
C THR A 68 -8.02 -9.42 3.37
N LEU A 69 -8.52 -8.58 2.45
CA LEU A 69 -9.90 -8.62 1.95
C LEU A 69 -10.11 -9.78 0.98
N VAL A 70 -9.21 -9.90 0.00
CA VAL A 70 -9.23 -10.98 -0.98
C VAL A 70 -7.96 -11.80 -0.76
N PRO A 71 -8.07 -13.02 -0.19
CA PRO A 71 -6.93 -13.90 0.01
C PRO A 71 -6.11 -14.02 -1.28
N GLY A 72 -4.81 -13.83 -1.14
CA GLY A 72 -3.86 -13.87 -2.24
C GLY A 72 -3.80 -12.66 -3.17
N ARG A 73 -4.64 -11.62 -2.98
CA ARG A 73 -4.69 -10.50 -3.93
C ARG A 73 -4.72 -9.13 -3.30
N LEU A 74 -5.65 -8.87 -2.39
CA LEU A 74 -5.97 -7.52 -1.96
C LEU A 74 -5.98 -7.40 -0.45
N ARG A 75 -5.26 -6.40 0.04
CA ARG A 75 -5.33 -5.90 1.41
C ARG A 75 -5.87 -4.48 1.42
N ALA A 76 -6.65 -4.18 2.44
CA ALA A 76 -7.07 -2.83 2.75
C ALA A 76 -6.76 -2.54 4.21
N GLY A 77 -6.40 -1.30 4.49
CA GLY A 77 -6.03 -0.88 5.82
C GLY A 77 -6.10 0.61 5.98
N ILE A 78 -5.55 1.04 7.11
CA ILE A 78 -5.33 2.43 7.41
C ILE A 78 -3.85 2.63 7.67
N THR A 79 -3.33 3.78 7.31
CA THR A 79 -1.99 4.24 7.64
C THR A 79 -2.11 5.39 8.61
N ALA A 80 -1.28 5.40 9.65
CA ALA A 80 -1.13 6.52 10.58
C ALA A 80 0.36 6.69 10.90
N GLY A 81 0.84 7.92 10.97
CA GLY A 81 2.26 8.17 11.18
C GLY A 81 2.63 9.63 11.33
N GLY A 82 3.94 9.84 11.43
CA GLY A 82 4.56 11.15 11.42
C GLY A 82 5.49 11.32 10.22
N ALA A 83 5.56 12.54 9.70
CA ALA A 83 6.54 12.97 8.71
C ALA A 83 7.33 14.16 9.25
N TYR A 84 8.65 14.12 9.10
CA TYR A 84 9.55 15.23 9.40
C TYR A 84 10.06 15.82 8.07
N THR A 85 9.69 17.07 7.81
CA THR A 85 10.18 17.82 6.66
C THR A 85 10.17 19.32 6.96
N ASN A 86 11.06 20.09 6.33
CA ASN A 86 11.19 21.53 6.57
C ASN A 86 11.28 21.89 8.08
N LYS A 87 12.07 21.12 8.85
CA LYS A 87 12.25 21.27 10.29
C LYS A 87 10.96 21.19 11.12
N ARG A 88 9.91 20.57 10.59
CA ARG A 88 8.59 20.46 11.22
C ARG A 88 8.13 19.01 11.20
N ILE A 89 7.43 18.62 12.26
CA ILE A 89 6.76 17.33 12.37
C ILE A 89 5.30 17.52 11.94
N TYR A 90 4.82 16.61 11.12
CA TYR A 90 3.45 16.51 10.63
C TYR A 90 2.89 15.16 11.03
N GLY A 91 1.62 15.13 11.46
CA GLY A 91 0.88 13.87 11.56
C GLY A 91 0.24 13.60 10.21
N ILE A 92 0.24 12.34 9.76
CA ILE A 92 -0.40 11.89 8.51
C ILE A 92 -1.21 10.63 8.78
N GLY A 93 -2.34 10.49 8.11
CA GLY A 93 -3.08 9.24 8.12
C GLY A 93 -4.25 9.18 7.16
N GLY A 94 -4.70 7.97 6.83
CA GLY A 94 -5.78 7.74 5.89
C GLY A 94 -5.81 6.29 5.37
N PRO A 95 -6.70 5.97 4.43
CA PRO A 95 -6.82 4.62 3.88
C PRO A 95 -5.60 4.23 3.03
N GLN A 96 -5.33 2.93 3.03
CA GLN A 96 -4.32 2.27 2.23
C GLN A 96 -4.88 1.02 1.58
N LEU A 97 -4.52 0.77 0.33
CA LEU A 97 -4.77 -0.47 -0.40
C LEU A 97 -3.43 -1.07 -0.82
N ALA A 98 -3.32 -2.39 -0.75
CA ALA A 98 -2.17 -3.12 -1.28
C ALA A 98 -2.67 -4.29 -2.14
N LEU A 99 -2.28 -4.27 -3.43
CA LEU A 99 -2.62 -5.29 -4.42
C LEU A 99 -1.37 -6.11 -4.71
N LEU A 100 -1.43 -7.42 -4.56
CA LEU A 100 -0.36 -8.31 -4.95
C LEU A 100 -0.21 -8.33 -6.48
N LEU A 101 1.01 -8.13 -6.97
CA LEU A 101 1.34 -8.15 -8.40
C LEU A 101 1.90 -9.49 -8.88
N THR A 102 2.26 -10.38 -7.95
CA THR A 102 2.89 -11.66 -8.27
C THR A 102 1.91 -12.81 -8.07
N ASP A 103 1.58 -13.53 -9.14
CA ASP A 103 0.68 -14.72 -9.10
C ASP A 103 1.41 -16.03 -8.68
N LYS A 104 2.72 -15.97 -8.46
CA LYS A 104 3.55 -17.09 -8.03
C LYS A 104 4.63 -16.60 -7.08
N PRO A 105 4.63 -17.01 -5.80
CA PRO A 105 5.68 -16.61 -4.88
C PRO A 105 7.03 -17.07 -5.44
N LYS A 106 7.94 -16.13 -5.71
CA LYS A 106 9.31 -16.48 -6.05
C LYS A 106 9.98 -16.90 -4.75
N ILE A 107 10.11 -18.22 -4.57
CA ILE A 107 10.85 -18.81 -3.45
C ILE A 107 12.33 -18.61 -3.76
N LEU A 108 12.93 -17.59 -3.16
CA LEU A 108 14.38 -17.39 -3.16
C LEU A 108 14.89 -18.00 -1.85
N SER A 109 15.55 -19.16 -1.92
CA SER A 109 16.24 -19.77 -0.79
C SER A 109 15.39 -19.82 0.50
N SER A 110 14.22 -20.47 0.44
CA SER A 110 13.24 -20.62 1.53
C SER A 110 12.52 -19.33 1.97
N THR A 111 12.75 -18.20 1.31
CA THR A 111 12.09 -16.93 1.60
C THR A 111 11.05 -16.60 0.54
N VAL A 112 9.82 -16.33 0.99
CA VAL A 112 8.70 -15.90 0.12
C VAL A 112 8.83 -14.41 -0.14
N LEU A 113 8.91 -14.01 -1.41
CA LEU A 113 8.98 -12.60 -1.81
C LEU A 113 7.68 -12.19 -2.51
N ASN A 114 6.96 -11.25 -1.90
CA ASN A 114 5.68 -10.75 -2.37
C ASN A 114 5.82 -9.31 -2.86
N VAL A 115 5.61 -9.07 -4.15
CA VAL A 115 5.62 -7.72 -4.75
C VAL A 115 4.20 -7.19 -4.79
N GLN A 116 4.01 -5.96 -4.32
CA GLN A 116 2.71 -5.35 -4.10
C GLN A 116 2.68 -3.95 -4.72
N LEU A 117 1.57 -3.60 -5.35
CA LEU A 117 1.22 -2.23 -5.67
C LEU A 117 0.46 -1.64 -4.49
N VAL A 118 0.95 -0.53 -3.96
CA VAL A 118 0.33 0.18 -2.83
C VAL A 118 -0.31 1.45 -3.33
N ALA A 119 -1.51 1.76 -2.87
CA ALA A 119 -2.20 3.02 -3.10
C ALA A 119 -2.65 3.63 -1.77
N GLU A 120 -2.47 4.93 -1.61
CA GLU A 120 -2.72 5.65 -0.37
C GLU A 120 -3.38 7.00 -0.65
N GLN A 121 -4.31 7.35 0.24
CA GLN A 121 -4.82 8.70 0.36
C GLN A 121 -4.67 9.11 1.82
N LEU A 122 -3.80 10.08 2.09
CA LEU A 122 -3.47 10.51 3.44
C LEU A 122 -3.86 11.96 3.64
N TRP A 123 -4.43 12.24 4.79
CA TRP A 123 -4.65 13.59 5.28
C TRP A 123 -3.65 13.85 6.39
N GLY A 124 -3.01 15.01 6.35
CA GLY A 124 -2.04 15.42 7.34
C GLY A 124 -2.46 16.67 8.10
N THR A 125 -1.68 16.98 9.13
CA THR A 125 -1.79 18.25 9.83
C THR A 125 -1.37 19.41 8.91
N LYS A 126 -1.85 20.62 9.21
CA LYS A 126 -1.56 21.83 8.40
C LYS A 126 -2.00 21.69 6.93
N GLU A 127 -3.20 21.14 6.73
CA GLU A 127 -3.85 21.03 5.42
C GLU A 127 -3.12 20.18 4.39
N GLN A 128 -2.16 19.36 4.81
CA GLN A 128 -1.53 18.39 3.91
C GLN A 128 -2.56 17.39 3.41
N ARG A 129 -2.58 17.20 2.09
CA ARG A 129 -3.45 16.20 1.48
C ARG A 129 -2.69 15.46 0.40
N LEU A 130 -2.35 14.22 0.71
CA LEU A 130 -1.47 13.37 -0.07
C LEU A 130 -2.30 12.28 -0.75
N ALA A 131 -2.05 12.04 -2.04
CA ALA A 131 -2.62 10.91 -2.75
C ALA A 131 -1.57 10.32 -3.70
N GLY A 132 -1.48 9.00 -3.76
CA GLY A 132 -0.56 8.34 -4.67
C GLY A 132 -0.36 6.89 -4.31
N GLY A 133 0.84 6.39 -4.53
CA GLY A 133 1.11 4.97 -4.38
C GLY A 133 2.56 4.62 -4.69
N GLY A 134 2.82 3.32 -4.80
CA GLY A 134 4.17 2.83 -5.01
C GLY A 134 4.24 1.31 -5.08
N LEU A 135 5.47 0.81 -5.03
CA LEU A 135 5.74 -0.61 -4.96
C LEU A 135 6.23 -0.96 -3.56
N ALA A 136 5.75 -2.08 -3.04
CA ALA A 136 6.24 -2.68 -1.82
C ALA A 136 6.67 -4.13 -2.08
N VAL A 137 7.71 -4.56 -1.41
CA VAL A 137 8.22 -5.93 -1.42
C VAL A 137 8.20 -6.41 0.01
N GLU A 138 7.40 -7.44 0.28
CA GLU A 138 7.35 -8.11 1.56
C GLU A 138 8.18 -9.39 1.48
N VAL A 139 9.15 -9.50 2.38
CA VAL A 139 10.09 -10.62 2.49
C VAL A 139 9.66 -11.47 3.69
N GLY A 140 9.00 -12.59 3.39
CA GLY A 140 8.36 -13.45 4.38
C GLY A 140 7.16 -12.76 5.04
N GLN A 141 7.07 -12.86 6.37
CA GLN A 141 6.14 -12.06 7.19
C GLN A 141 6.90 -11.06 8.06
N LEU A 142 8.19 -10.84 7.81
CA LEU A 142 9.06 -10.09 8.72
C LEU A 142 9.30 -8.67 8.24
N ALA A 143 9.84 -8.53 7.03
CA ALA A 143 10.35 -7.26 6.52
C ALA A 143 9.56 -6.77 5.30
N VAL A 144 9.41 -5.45 5.21
CA VAL A 144 8.76 -4.76 4.09
C VAL A 144 9.70 -3.69 3.57
N PHE A 145 9.95 -3.68 2.27
CA PHE A 145 10.66 -2.61 1.58
C PHE A 145 9.67 -1.90 0.68
N SER A 146 9.65 -0.58 0.64
CA SER A 146 8.75 0.13 -0.28
C SER A 146 9.36 1.37 -0.88
N ILE A 147 8.90 1.74 -2.06
CA ILE A 147 9.18 3.02 -2.70
C ILE A 147 7.83 3.60 -3.09
N LYS A 148 7.54 4.81 -2.61
CA LYS A 148 6.25 5.49 -2.81
C LYS A 148 6.45 6.89 -3.35
N ALA A 149 5.52 7.30 -4.20
CA ALA A 149 5.36 8.66 -4.67
C ALA A 149 3.92 9.13 -4.34
N LEU A 150 3.82 10.19 -3.53
CA LEU A 150 2.55 10.79 -3.14
C LEU A 150 2.52 12.24 -3.62
N ARG A 151 1.44 12.64 -4.28
CA ARG A 151 1.18 14.03 -4.67
C ARG A 151 0.47 14.74 -3.52
N ASP A 152 1.09 15.79 -2.98
CA ASP A 152 0.38 16.76 -2.16
C ASP A 152 -0.38 17.71 -3.08
N TYR A 153 -1.71 17.57 -3.13
CA TYR A 153 -2.56 18.37 -4.00
C TYR A 153 -2.97 19.70 -3.39
N HIS A 154 -2.65 19.96 -2.12
CA HIS A 154 -2.84 21.27 -1.51
C HIS A 154 -1.57 22.13 -1.63
N LEU A 155 -0.39 21.55 -1.33
CA LEU A 155 0.90 22.26 -1.41
C LEU A 155 1.59 22.13 -2.77
N ASN A 156 0.97 21.41 -3.72
CA ASN A 156 1.45 21.22 -5.08
C ASN A 156 2.86 20.59 -5.16
N ALA A 157 3.21 19.74 -4.18
CA ALA A 157 4.51 19.09 -4.05
C ALA A 157 4.40 17.57 -4.20
N TRP A 158 5.51 16.90 -4.52
CA TRP A 158 5.63 15.45 -4.57
C TRP A 158 6.47 14.96 -3.42
N TRP A 159 5.99 13.93 -2.72
CA TRP A 159 6.71 13.21 -1.69
C TRP A 159 7.18 11.90 -2.29
N ILE A 160 8.48 11.73 -2.44
CA ILE A 160 9.09 10.51 -2.96
C ILE A 160 9.92 9.92 -1.83
N ALA A 161 9.57 8.72 -1.38
CA ALA A 161 10.21 8.09 -0.24
C ALA A 161 10.45 6.60 -0.47
N GLY A 162 11.63 6.15 -0.04
CA GLY A 162 11.91 4.74 0.20
C GLY A 162 11.70 4.42 1.67
N SER A 163 11.18 3.24 1.99
CA SER A 163 10.99 2.79 3.37
C SER A 163 11.43 1.36 3.59
N VAL A 164 11.86 1.09 4.83
CA VAL A 164 12.04 -0.25 5.37
C VAL A 164 11.12 -0.38 6.57
N GLY A 165 10.44 -1.51 6.67
CA GLY A 165 9.51 -1.78 7.74
C GLY A 165 9.58 -3.20 8.24
N VAL A 166 9.02 -3.39 9.43
CA VAL A 166 8.88 -4.68 10.08
C VAL A 166 7.43 -4.91 10.45
N ASN A 167 6.93 -6.14 10.26
CA ASN A 167 5.62 -6.52 10.76
C ASN A 167 5.72 -6.81 12.25
N LEU A 168 4.99 -6.06 13.08
CA LEU A 168 5.10 -6.16 14.54
C LEU A 168 4.52 -7.46 15.11
N PHE A 169 3.49 -8.02 14.46
CA PHE A 169 2.79 -9.21 14.92
C PHE A 169 2.86 -10.32 13.85
N GLY A 170 4.06 -10.87 13.65
CA GLY A 170 4.26 -12.04 12.78
C GLY A 170 3.78 -13.32 13.46
N LYS A 171 3.15 -14.23 12.70
CA LYS A 171 2.92 -15.59 13.20
C LYS A 171 4.23 -16.36 13.12
N LYS A 172 4.63 -17.02 14.22
CA LYS A 172 5.76 -17.96 14.17
C LYS A 172 5.47 -19.01 13.09
N PRO A 173 6.46 -19.38 12.25
CA PRO A 173 6.34 -20.55 11.39
C PRO A 173 5.92 -21.75 12.24
N LYS A 174 4.91 -22.52 11.80
CA LYS A 174 4.61 -23.79 12.47
C LYS A 174 5.85 -24.67 12.35
N GLU A 175 6.40 -25.05 13.49
CA GLU A 175 7.47 -26.04 13.61
C GLU A 175 6.97 -27.38 13.02
N ASN A 176 7.82 -28.00 12.18
CA ASN A 176 7.70 -29.24 11.40
C ASN A 176 6.32 -29.94 11.23
N PRO A 177 5.88 -30.22 9.98
CA PRO A 177 4.78 -31.17 9.69
C PRO A 177 5.22 -32.66 9.75
N PHE A 178 6.37 -32.97 10.36
CA PHE A 178 6.97 -34.31 10.41
C PHE A 178 7.26 -34.79 11.85
N GLU A 179 6.67 -34.15 12.86
CA GLU A 179 6.56 -34.71 14.22
C GLU A 179 5.16 -35.26 14.48
#